data_AF-A0A953Z2C3-F1
#
_entry.id   AF-A0A953Z2C3-F1
#
_cell.length_a   1.000
_cell.length_b   1.000
_cell.length_c   1.000
_cell.angle_alpha   90.00
_cell.angle_beta   90.00
_cell.angle_gamma   90.00
#
_symmetry.space_group_name_H-M   'P 1'
#
loop_
_entity.id
_entity.type
_entity.pdbx_description
1 polymer ?
#
loop_
_entity_poly.entity_id
_entity_poly.type
_entity_poly.pdbx_seq_one_letter_code
_entity_poly.pdbx_strand_id
1 'polypeptide(L)'
;DEALIKLQAGRLDVDDLVTMANRRFDLAWRQSVERKWMRNAKKHANLYEHLYKLEVDQKTEYEAADALFKRSFLALLEGFGFAEKLRERWVRVATFDFSNYDMIPVFYVDGAKVHAMPDFVGQRHDGVIELIDWKTGRESHFNQTQITFYYLMAREGALEKRFEGAREAKLEGRLVDLGLDGKQEAVPEVEEDLEHLRDQIRRDVAKMRGLTNEVALEGRQLLEFKDDDEAKFERTHETSACARCAYLYLCRQEMNLPTQADAQRWLRKQRAEASGEAFIEDDEANED
;
A
#
# COMPACT_ATOMS: atom_id res chain seq x y z
N ASP A 1 -1.13 -9.93 13.44
CA ASP A 1 -1.43 -11.30 13.89
C ASP A 1 -2.36 -11.39 15.08
N GLU A 2 -2.07 -10.79 16.24
CA GLU A 2 -2.93 -10.95 17.44
C GLU A 2 -4.40 -10.52 17.22
N ALA A 3 -4.64 -9.41 16.52
CA ALA A 3 -5.98 -8.97 16.15
C ALA A 3 -6.68 -9.98 15.21
N LEU A 4 -5.99 -10.54 14.21
CA LEU A 4 -6.58 -11.52 13.30
C LEU A 4 -6.87 -12.87 13.98
N ILE A 5 -6.05 -13.26 14.94
CA ILE A 5 -6.27 -14.47 15.76
C ILE A 5 -7.49 -14.27 16.68
N LYS A 6 -7.62 -13.10 17.32
CA LYS A 6 -8.80 -12.74 18.12
C LYS A 6 -10.06 -12.65 17.25
N LEU A 7 -9.91 -12.23 15.99
CA LEU A 7 -10.95 -12.12 14.98
C LEU A 7 -11.46 -13.50 14.57
N GLN A 8 -10.56 -14.43 14.27
CA GLN A 8 -10.90 -15.83 14.02
C GLN A 8 -11.54 -16.52 15.24
N ALA A 9 -11.13 -16.13 16.44
CA ALA A 9 -11.71 -16.62 17.69
C ALA A 9 -13.07 -15.97 18.05
N GLY A 10 -13.53 -14.95 17.30
CA GLY A 10 -14.74 -14.19 17.61
C GLY A 10 -14.66 -13.41 18.92
N ARG A 11 -13.45 -12.98 19.32
CA ARG A 11 -13.14 -12.26 20.57
C ARG A 11 -12.56 -10.87 20.30
N LEU A 12 -12.93 -10.27 19.18
CA LEU A 12 -12.43 -8.96 18.81
C LEU A 12 -13.33 -7.89 19.43
N ASP A 13 -12.80 -7.18 20.43
CA ASP A 13 -13.42 -5.96 20.94
C ASP A 13 -12.96 -4.78 20.09
N VAL A 14 -13.91 -3.98 19.63
CA VAL A 14 -13.66 -2.75 18.85
C VAL A 14 -12.80 -1.78 19.64
N ASP A 15 -13.06 -1.65 20.95
CA ASP A 15 -12.35 -0.72 21.82
C ASP A 15 -10.88 -1.11 21.99
N ASP A 16 -10.59 -2.41 22.06
CA ASP A 16 -9.23 -2.94 22.09
C ASP A 16 -8.46 -2.58 20.81
N LEU A 17 -9.10 -2.72 19.66
CA LEU A 17 -8.48 -2.42 18.37
C LEU A 17 -8.20 -0.93 18.19
N VAL A 18 -9.16 -0.07 18.56
CA VAL A 18 -8.97 1.38 18.55
C VAL A 18 -7.81 1.75 19.47
N THR A 19 -7.75 1.16 20.66
CA THR A 19 -6.64 1.36 21.62
C THR A 19 -5.30 0.92 21.02
N MET A 20 -5.24 -0.25 20.38
CA MET A 20 -4.02 -0.74 19.73
C MET A 20 -3.55 0.16 18.61
N ALA A 21 -4.48 0.67 17.80
CA ALA A 21 -4.16 1.56 16.71
C ALA A 21 -3.63 2.91 17.18
N ASN A 22 -4.28 3.54 18.16
CA ASN A 22 -3.83 4.81 18.75
C ASN A 22 -2.40 4.68 19.29
N ARG A 23 -2.11 3.59 20.01
CA ARG A 23 -0.75 3.32 20.52
C ARG A 23 0.29 3.22 19.41
N ARG A 24 -0.06 2.61 18.27
CA ARG A 24 0.84 2.50 17.12
C ARG A 24 1.06 3.86 16.46
N PHE A 25 0.00 4.66 16.32
CA PHE A 25 0.08 6.01 15.79
C PHE A 25 0.96 6.91 16.67
N ASP A 26 0.72 6.93 17.98
CA ASP A 26 1.52 7.68 18.96
C ASP A 26 3.00 7.30 18.92
N LEU A 27 3.28 6.00 18.79
CA LEU A 27 4.64 5.49 18.66
C LEU A 27 5.30 5.97 17.37
N ALA A 28 4.59 5.86 16.23
CA ALA A 28 5.09 6.29 14.93
C ALA A 28 5.35 7.80 14.90
N TRP A 29 4.44 8.60 15.44
CA TRP A 29 4.57 10.04 15.59
C TRP A 29 5.83 10.38 16.38
N ARG A 30 5.99 9.81 17.58
CA ARG A 30 7.14 10.07 18.45
C ARG A 30 8.46 9.64 17.83
N GLN A 31 8.49 8.48 17.17
CA GLN A 31 9.67 8.00 16.44
C GLN A 31 10.07 8.94 15.30
N SER A 32 9.09 9.49 14.59
CA SER A 32 9.28 10.42 13.49
C SER A 32 9.80 11.77 13.97
N VAL A 33 9.18 12.36 15.01
CA VAL A 33 9.63 13.63 15.63
C VAL A 33 11.08 13.51 16.14
N GLU A 34 11.40 12.42 16.85
CA GLU A 34 12.74 12.16 17.38
C GLU A 34 13.74 11.70 16.31
N ARG A 35 13.33 11.59 15.04
CA ARG A 35 14.14 11.15 13.89
C ARG A 35 14.86 9.82 14.13
N LYS A 36 14.23 8.89 14.87
CA LYS A 36 14.81 7.57 15.18
C LYS A 36 15.12 6.76 13.91
N TRP A 37 14.39 7.02 12.83
CA TRP A 37 14.63 6.42 11.52
C TRP A 37 16.02 6.73 10.93
N MET A 38 16.66 7.83 11.31
CA MET A 38 18.05 8.13 10.91
C MET A 38 19.04 7.09 11.44
N ARG A 39 18.74 6.46 12.57
CA ARG A 39 19.56 5.37 13.13
C ARG A 39 19.16 4.01 12.56
N ASN A 40 17.87 3.80 12.32
CA ASN A 40 17.36 2.56 11.76
C ASN A 40 16.00 2.79 11.06
N ALA A 41 16.04 3.06 9.76
CA ALA A 41 14.84 3.33 8.95
C ALA A 41 13.91 2.11 8.83
N LYS A 42 14.44 0.89 9.03
CA LYS A 42 13.65 -0.35 9.00
C LYS A 42 12.79 -0.54 10.26
N LYS A 43 13.22 0.00 11.41
CA LYS A 43 12.56 -0.23 12.70
C LYS A 43 11.74 0.96 13.20
N HIS A 44 11.91 2.13 12.60
CA HIS A 44 11.33 3.36 13.10
C HIS A 44 10.62 4.12 11.99
N ALA A 45 9.43 4.62 12.29
CA ALA A 45 8.63 5.36 11.33
C ALA A 45 9.25 6.72 10.98
N ASN A 46 9.03 7.12 9.73
CA ASN A 46 9.33 8.46 9.23
C ASN A 46 8.05 8.98 8.54
N LEU A 47 7.30 9.83 9.24
CA LEU A 47 6.08 10.43 8.70
C LEU A 47 6.46 11.46 7.64
N TYR A 48 5.74 11.45 6.52
CA TYR A 48 6.00 12.31 5.36
C TYR A 48 5.97 13.78 5.75
N GLU A 49 5.00 14.15 6.57
CA GLU A 49 4.77 15.49 7.11
C GLU A 49 5.98 15.99 7.90
N HIS A 50 6.60 15.14 8.72
CA HIS A 50 7.79 15.49 9.48
C HIS A 50 9.05 15.55 8.60
N LEU A 51 9.18 14.62 7.65
CA LEU A 51 10.31 14.59 6.73
C LEU A 51 10.37 15.88 5.89
N TYR A 52 9.22 16.31 5.37
CA TYR A 52 9.10 17.49 4.53
C TYR A 52 8.65 18.74 5.30
N LYS A 53 8.62 18.73 6.64
CA LYS A 53 8.11 19.79 7.54
C LYS A 53 6.91 20.54 6.93
N LEU A 54 5.91 19.78 6.53
CA LEU A 54 4.66 20.37 6.08
C LEU A 54 4.06 21.12 7.27
N GLU A 55 3.48 22.29 7.00
CA GLU A 55 2.71 23.00 8.02
C GLU A 55 1.45 22.21 8.26
N VAL A 56 1.55 21.41 9.31
CA VAL A 56 0.48 20.62 9.84
C VAL A 56 -0.01 21.39 11.05
N ASP A 57 -1.26 21.86 11.04
CA ASP A 57 -1.91 22.23 12.29
C ASP A 57 -1.95 20.96 13.15
N GLN A 58 -0.97 20.83 14.05
CA GLN A 58 -0.70 19.61 14.80
C GLN A 58 -1.93 19.10 15.52
N LYS A 59 -2.83 20.00 15.92
CA LYS A 59 -4.08 19.62 16.56
C LYS A 59 -5.10 19.16 15.53
N THR A 60 -5.36 19.96 14.50
CA THR A 60 -6.39 19.66 13.51
C THR A 60 -6.05 18.46 12.63
N GLU A 61 -4.78 18.22 12.29
CA GLU A 61 -4.40 17.08 11.46
C GLU A 61 -4.15 15.81 12.27
N TYR A 62 -3.70 15.91 13.53
CA TYR A 62 -3.77 14.77 14.46
C TYR A 62 -5.23 14.38 14.65
N GLU A 63 -6.12 15.34 14.95
CA GLU A 63 -7.55 15.09 15.12
C GLU A 63 -8.19 14.63 13.80
N ALA A 64 -7.77 15.11 12.63
CA ALA A 64 -8.29 14.66 11.34
C ALA A 64 -7.74 13.29 10.93
N ALA A 65 -6.47 12.99 11.19
CA ALA A 65 -5.89 11.67 10.95
C ALA A 65 -6.45 10.64 11.94
N ASP A 66 -6.60 11.00 13.21
CA ASP A 66 -7.26 10.21 14.25
C ASP A 66 -8.75 10.03 13.92
N ALA A 67 -9.46 11.07 13.50
CA ALA A 67 -10.86 10.97 13.09
C ALA A 67 -11.05 10.20 11.78
N LEU A 68 -10.16 10.35 10.79
CA LEU A 68 -10.19 9.59 9.55
C LEU A 68 -9.84 8.12 9.83
N PHE A 69 -8.84 7.87 10.66
CA PHE A 69 -8.48 6.53 11.09
C PHE A 69 -9.64 5.89 11.85
N LYS A 70 -10.18 6.55 12.88
CA LYS A 70 -11.34 6.07 13.65
C LYS A 70 -12.55 5.89 12.77
N ARG A 71 -12.89 6.83 11.89
CA ARG A 71 -14.02 6.71 10.95
C ARG A 71 -13.81 5.55 9.99
N SER A 72 -12.63 5.41 9.39
CA SER A 72 -12.34 4.33 8.43
C SER A 72 -12.30 2.97 9.12
N PHE A 73 -11.78 2.94 10.35
CA PHE A 73 -11.69 1.75 11.16
C PHE A 73 -13.07 1.33 11.71
N LEU A 74 -13.88 2.29 12.16
CA LEU A 74 -15.27 2.04 12.57
C LEU A 74 -16.14 1.69 11.37
N ALA A 75 -15.99 2.33 10.21
CA ALA A 75 -16.67 1.96 8.97
C ALA A 75 -16.26 0.55 8.51
N LEU A 76 -15.01 0.14 8.70
CA LEU A 76 -14.57 -1.25 8.51
C LEU A 76 -15.31 -2.21 9.48
N LEU A 77 -15.51 -1.80 10.73
CA LEU A 77 -16.18 -2.62 11.74
C LEU A 77 -17.71 -2.67 11.55
N GLU A 78 -18.32 -1.56 11.14
CA GLU A 78 -19.77 -1.39 10.93
C GLU A 78 -20.21 -1.94 9.58
N GLY A 79 -19.48 -1.63 8.50
CA GLY A 79 -19.73 -2.14 7.15
C GLY A 79 -19.62 -3.67 7.06
N PHE A 80 -18.84 -4.29 7.96
CA PHE A 80 -18.74 -5.75 8.08
C PHE A 80 -19.51 -6.35 9.28
N GLY A 81 -20.16 -5.54 10.13
CA GLY A 81 -20.97 -6.01 11.28
C GLY A 81 -20.25 -7.06 12.12
N PHE A 82 -19.14 -6.66 12.74
CA PHE A 82 -18.05 -7.55 13.11
C PHE A 82 -18.37 -8.68 14.13
N ALA A 83 -17.69 -9.82 13.94
CA ALA A 83 -17.68 -11.10 14.66
C ALA A 83 -18.79 -12.13 14.35
N GLU A 84 -20.08 -11.77 14.39
CA GLU A 84 -21.16 -12.76 14.18
C GLU A 84 -21.42 -13.01 12.68
N LYS A 85 -21.53 -11.95 11.87
CA LYS A 85 -21.78 -12.02 10.42
C LYS A 85 -20.62 -12.55 9.59
N LEU A 86 -19.38 -12.42 10.07
CA LEU A 86 -18.20 -12.90 9.35
C LEU A 86 -18.22 -14.42 9.20
N ARG A 87 -18.68 -15.13 10.24
CA ARG A 87 -18.85 -16.60 10.22
C ARG A 87 -20.03 -17.03 9.36
N GLU A 88 -21.07 -16.20 9.25
CA GLU A 88 -22.22 -16.47 8.37
C GLU A 88 -21.86 -16.31 6.89
N ARG A 89 -20.90 -15.42 6.58
CA ARG A 89 -20.51 -15.15 5.19
C ARG A 89 -19.42 -16.11 4.69
N TRP A 90 -18.35 -16.30 5.46
CA TRP A 90 -17.19 -17.08 5.04
C TRP A 90 -16.97 -18.32 5.89
N VAL A 91 -16.82 -19.47 5.24
CA VAL A 91 -16.46 -20.75 5.86
C VAL A 91 -14.96 -20.88 6.10
N ARG A 92 -14.15 -20.15 5.34
CA ARG A 92 -12.69 -20.16 5.45
C ARG A 92 -12.14 -18.79 5.08
N VAL A 93 -11.12 -18.34 5.80
CA VAL A 93 -10.42 -17.08 5.54
C VAL A 93 -8.93 -17.35 5.49
N ALA A 94 -8.24 -16.77 4.51
CA ALA A 94 -6.78 -16.84 4.43
C ALA A 94 -6.14 -15.88 5.42
N THR A 95 -5.05 -16.33 6.03
CA THR A 95 -4.15 -15.46 6.78
C THR A 95 -2.81 -15.36 6.07
N PHE A 96 -2.29 -14.13 6.08
CA PHE A 96 -0.98 -13.79 5.55
C PHE A 96 -0.22 -13.02 6.62
N ASP A 97 1.08 -13.28 6.73
CA ASP A 97 1.96 -12.63 7.70
C ASP A 97 3.13 -11.99 6.95
N PHE A 98 3.18 -10.64 6.98
CA PHE A 98 4.25 -9.84 6.35
C PHE A 98 5.63 -10.10 6.97
N SER A 99 5.69 -10.63 8.19
CA SER A 99 6.94 -10.96 8.87
C SER A 99 7.45 -12.36 8.53
N ASN A 100 6.61 -13.20 7.93
CA ASN A 100 6.94 -14.56 7.53
C ASN A 100 6.83 -14.73 6.00
N TYR A 101 7.97 -14.66 5.31
CA TYR A 101 8.04 -14.79 3.85
C TYR A 101 7.44 -16.09 3.30
N ASP A 102 7.44 -17.17 4.06
CA ASP A 102 6.87 -18.45 3.65
C ASP A 102 5.33 -18.42 3.60
N MET A 103 4.72 -17.45 4.27
CA MET A 103 3.27 -17.24 4.26
C MET A 103 2.81 -16.32 3.13
N ILE A 104 3.70 -15.66 2.40
CA ILE A 104 3.32 -14.79 1.28
C ILE A 104 2.96 -15.68 0.07
N PRO A 105 1.76 -15.53 -0.53
CA PRO A 105 1.42 -16.20 -1.79
C PRO A 105 2.46 -15.92 -2.87
N VAL A 106 2.83 -16.99 -3.57
CA VAL A 106 3.78 -16.96 -4.68
C VAL A 106 3.18 -17.65 -5.87
N PHE A 107 3.33 -17.03 -7.04
CA PHE A 107 3.07 -17.64 -8.34
C PHE A 107 4.16 -17.26 -9.33
N TYR A 108 4.08 -17.79 -10.55
CA TYR A 108 5.07 -17.56 -11.59
C TYR A 108 4.41 -17.01 -12.85
N VAL A 109 5.02 -15.98 -13.43
CA VAL A 109 4.65 -15.45 -14.75
C VAL A 109 5.91 -15.55 -15.62
N ASP A 110 5.88 -16.40 -16.65
CA ASP A 110 7.03 -16.64 -17.55
C ASP A 110 8.35 -16.89 -16.81
N GLY A 111 8.29 -17.70 -15.75
CA GLY A 111 9.44 -18.04 -14.90
C GLY A 111 9.88 -16.94 -13.93
N ALA A 112 9.26 -15.75 -13.95
CA ALA A 112 9.46 -14.74 -12.92
C ALA A 112 8.63 -15.09 -11.69
N LYS A 113 9.28 -15.16 -10.52
CA LYS A 113 8.62 -15.39 -9.24
C LYS A 113 7.92 -14.11 -8.79
N VAL A 114 6.61 -14.16 -8.62
CA VAL A 114 5.78 -13.03 -8.22
C VAL A 114 5.23 -13.27 -6.82
N HIS A 115 5.42 -12.28 -5.95
CA HIS A 115 4.87 -12.26 -4.60
C HIS A 115 3.64 -11.35 -4.58
N ALA A 116 2.53 -11.86 -4.06
CA ALA A 116 1.26 -11.12 -4.00
C ALA A 116 0.64 -11.27 -2.61
N MET A 117 0.18 -10.17 -2.04
CA MET A 117 -0.47 -10.19 -0.74
C MET A 117 -1.79 -9.44 -0.81
N PRO A 118 -2.91 -10.16 -0.93
CA PRO A 118 -4.23 -9.53 -0.81
C PRO A 118 -4.47 -9.05 0.62
N ASP A 119 -5.23 -7.96 0.77
CA ASP A 119 -5.68 -7.49 2.08
C ASP A 119 -6.58 -8.53 2.75
N PHE A 120 -7.47 -9.15 1.98
CA PHE A 120 -8.35 -10.22 2.47
C PHE A 120 -8.74 -11.22 1.37
N VAL A 121 -8.76 -12.51 1.75
CA VAL A 121 -9.32 -13.58 0.92
C VAL A 121 -10.19 -14.49 1.77
N GLY A 122 -11.42 -14.73 1.35
CA GLY A 122 -12.37 -15.59 2.06
C GLY A 122 -13.16 -16.47 1.11
N GLN A 123 -13.45 -17.71 1.52
CA GLN A 123 -14.34 -18.62 0.81
C GLN A 123 -15.71 -18.62 1.47
N ARG A 124 -16.75 -18.41 0.67
CA ARG A 124 -18.15 -18.43 1.10
C ARG A 124 -18.70 -19.86 1.17
N HIS A 125 -19.86 -20.01 1.81
CA HIS A 125 -20.57 -21.30 1.91
C HIS A 125 -20.93 -21.92 0.54
N ASP A 126 -21.12 -21.11 -0.49
CA ASP A 126 -21.40 -21.55 -1.87
C ASP A 126 -20.13 -21.85 -2.68
N GLY A 127 -18.96 -21.82 -2.05
CA GLY A 127 -17.67 -22.15 -2.67
C GLY A 127 -17.00 -20.98 -3.40
N VAL A 128 -17.67 -19.83 -3.54
CA VAL A 128 -17.09 -18.62 -4.15
C VAL A 128 -15.96 -18.09 -3.29
N ILE A 129 -14.83 -17.74 -3.92
CA ILE A 129 -13.70 -17.08 -3.25
C ILE A 129 -13.80 -15.57 -3.50
N GLU A 130 -13.90 -14.81 -2.42
CA GLU A 130 -13.88 -13.36 -2.44
C GLU A 130 -12.46 -12.83 -2.24
N LEU A 131 -12.05 -11.93 -3.12
CA LEU A 131 -10.78 -11.20 -3.09
C LEU A 131 -11.11 -9.74 -2.77
N ILE A 132 -10.67 -9.25 -1.62
CA ILE A 132 -11.04 -7.91 -1.16
C ILE A 132 -9.77 -7.09 -0.94
N ASP A 133 -9.80 -5.87 -1.48
CA ASP A 133 -8.79 -4.85 -1.28
C ASP A 133 -9.41 -3.65 -0.56
N TRP A 134 -8.81 -3.24 0.56
CA TRP A 134 -9.33 -2.20 1.43
C TRP A 134 -8.59 -0.89 1.17
N LYS A 135 -9.34 0.15 0.82
CA LYS A 135 -8.82 1.49 0.57
C LYS A 135 -9.26 2.44 1.65
N THR A 136 -8.34 3.26 2.15
CA THR A 136 -8.61 4.33 3.14
C THR A 136 -8.48 5.74 2.54
N GLY A 137 -8.09 5.83 1.26
CA GLY A 137 -7.86 7.09 0.55
C GLY A 137 -8.72 7.21 -0.72
N ARG A 138 -8.59 8.35 -1.42
CA ARG A 138 -9.38 8.67 -2.63
C ARG A 138 -9.27 7.59 -3.71
N GLU A 139 -10.36 7.37 -4.45
CA GLU A 139 -10.42 6.48 -5.60
C GLU A 139 -9.30 6.78 -6.61
N SER A 140 -8.67 5.71 -7.12
CA SER A 140 -7.60 5.77 -8.12
C SER A 140 -7.77 4.60 -9.09
N HIS A 141 -7.51 4.82 -10.38
CA HIS A 141 -7.56 3.76 -11.40
C HIS A 141 -6.63 2.58 -11.08
N PHE A 142 -5.52 2.82 -10.36
CA PHE A 142 -4.61 1.77 -9.91
C PHE A 142 -5.27 0.75 -8.96
N ASN A 143 -6.40 1.10 -8.33
CA ASN A 143 -7.09 0.20 -7.41
C ASN A 143 -7.64 -1.04 -8.13
N GLN A 144 -8.18 -0.88 -9.34
CA GLN A 144 -8.74 -2.01 -10.10
C GLN A 144 -7.64 -2.99 -10.52
N THR A 145 -6.49 -2.48 -10.97
CA THR A 145 -5.32 -3.31 -11.34
C THR A 145 -4.88 -4.23 -10.20
N GLN A 146 -5.00 -3.79 -8.95
CA GLN A 146 -4.64 -4.61 -7.79
C GLN A 146 -5.57 -5.81 -7.62
N ILE A 147 -6.88 -5.65 -7.84
CA ILE A 147 -7.82 -6.79 -7.84
C ILE A 147 -7.55 -7.72 -9.03
N THR A 148 -7.28 -7.18 -10.22
CA THR A 148 -6.85 -7.97 -11.39
C THR A 148 -5.61 -8.82 -11.07
N PHE A 149 -4.67 -8.27 -10.31
CA PHE A 149 -3.50 -9.00 -9.83
C PHE A 149 -3.86 -10.15 -8.88
N TYR A 150 -4.86 -9.97 -8.01
CA TYR A 150 -5.33 -11.06 -7.14
C TYR A 150 -6.08 -12.15 -7.90
N TYR A 151 -6.85 -11.79 -8.94
CA TYR A 151 -7.43 -12.77 -9.86
C TYR A 151 -6.34 -13.59 -10.53
N LEU A 152 -5.34 -12.94 -11.13
CA LEU A 152 -4.21 -13.61 -11.75
C LEU A 152 -3.51 -14.54 -10.74
N MET A 153 -3.19 -14.03 -9.55
CA MET A 153 -2.58 -14.81 -8.47
C MET A 153 -3.39 -16.09 -8.14
N ALA A 154 -4.72 -16.00 -8.08
CA ALA A 154 -5.59 -17.15 -7.82
C ALA A 154 -5.56 -18.16 -8.98
N ARG A 155 -5.65 -17.67 -10.23
CA ARG A 155 -5.60 -18.49 -11.46
C ARG A 155 -4.24 -19.14 -11.71
N GLU A 156 -3.16 -18.59 -11.17
CA GLU A 156 -1.83 -19.18 -11.19
C GLU A 156 -1.57 -20.11 -9.97
N GLY A 157 -2.59 -20.37 -9.15
CA GLY A 157 -2.58 -21.40 -8.11
C GLY A 157 -1.96 -20.99 -6.78
N ALA A 158 -1.67 -19.71 -6.55
CA ALA A 158 -1.03 -19.26 -5.30
C ALA A 158 -1.91 -19.48 -4.05
N LEU A 159 -3.22 -19.68 -4.26
CA LEU A 159 -4.21 -19.88 -3.20
C LEU A 159 -4.56 -21.35 -2.93
N GLU A 160 -4.06 -22.30 -3.71
CA GLU A 160 -4.43 -23.74 -3.60
C GLU A 160 -4.14 -24.34 -2.22
N LYS A 161 -3.04 -23.92 -1.58
CA LYS A 161 -2.68 -24.38 -0.23
C LYS A 161 -3.69 -23.93 0.84
N ARG A 162 -4.53 -22.94 0.55
CA ARG A 162 -5.48 -22.33 1.48
C ARG A 162 -6.91 -22.71 1.13
N PHE A 163 -7.23 -22.75 -0.17
CA PHE A 163 -8.52 -23.10 -0.69
C PHE A 163 -8.33 -24.14 -1.79
N GLU A 164 -8.77 -25.37 -1.54
CA GLU A 164 -8.65 -26.47 -2.50
C GLU A 164 -9.48 -26.15 -3.74
N GLY A 165 -8.87 -26.25 -4.92
CA GLY A 165 -9.52 -25.92 -6.19
C GLY A 165 -9.67 -24.42 -6.44
N ALA A 166 -8.91 -23.58 -5.74
CA ALA A 166 -8.95 -22.12 -5.91
C ALA A 166 -8.75 -21.67 -7.36
N ARG A 167 -7.93 -22.41 -8.12
CA ARG A 167 -7.62 -22.11 -9.51
C ARG A 167 -8.84 -22.11 -10.42
N GLU A 168 -9.78 -23.02 -10.16
CA GLU A 168 -10.98 -23.22 -10.98
C GLU A 168 -12.25 -22.66 -10.29
N ALA A 169 -12.11 -22.16 -9.06
CA ALA A 169 -13.21 -21.59 -8.31
C ALA A 169 -13.78 -20.36 -9.01
N LYS A 170 -15.05 -20.07 -8.74
CA LYS A 170 -15.63 -18.75 -9.04
C LYS A 170 -15.00 -17.72 -8.11
N LEU A 171 -14.48 -16.64 -8.68
CA LEU A 171 -13.84 -15.55 -7.97
C LEU A 171 -14.74 -14.31 -7.99
N GLU A 172 -14.76 -13.56 -6.88
CA GLU A 172 -15.43 -12.25 -6.80
C GLU A 172 -14.51 -11.22 -6.14
N GLY A 173 -14.08 -10.24 -6.91
CA GLY A 173 -13.20 -9.15 -6.52
C GLY A 173 -13.98 -7.93 -6.07
N ARG A 174 -13.57 -7.32 -4.95
CA ARG A 174 -14.19 -6.10 -4.42
C ARG A 174 -13.16 -5.10 -3.94
N LEU A 175 -13.34 -3.85 -4.35
CA LEU A 175 -12.73 -2.69 -3.71
C LEU A 175 -13.67 -2.21 -2.62
N VAL A 176 -13.14 -2.00 -1.41
CA VAL A 176 -13.92 -1.45 -0.29
C VAL A 176 -13.26 -0.15 0.16
N ASP A 177 -13.95 0.96 -0.04
CA ASP A 177 -13.52 2.26 0.43
C ASP A 177 -14.00 2.48 1.88
N LEU A 178 -13.06 2.39 2.81
CA LEU A 178 -13.26 2.62 4.23
C LEU A 178 -13.39 4.12 4.55
N GLY A 179 -12.85 5.00 3.72
CA GLY A 179 -12.95 6.45 3.87
C GLY A 179 -14.33 7.00 3.50
N LEU A 180 -15.10 6.30 2.67
CA LEU A 180 -16.42 6.69 2.18
C LEU A 180 -17.52 5.71 2.64
N ASP A 181 -17.74 5.61 3.95
CA ASP A 181 -18.82 4.83 4.58
C ASP A 181 -18.85 3.33 4.18
N GLY A 182 -17.71 2.76 3.79
CA GLY A 182 -17.62 1.36 3.39
C GLY A 182 -18.18 1.05 2.00
N LYS A 183 -18.23 2.05 1.10
CA LYS A 183 -18.66 1.86 -0.30
C LYS A 183 -17.90 0.69 -0.93
N GLN A 184 -18.64 -0.20 -1.57
CA GLN A 184 -18.08 -1.38 -2.24
C GLN A 184 -18.26 -1.27 -3.75
N GLU A 185 -17.20 -1.54 -4.49
CA GLU A 185 -17.22 -1.66 -5.94
C GLU A 185 -16.82 -3.09 -6.31
N ALA A 186 -17.67 -3.76 -7.08
CA ALA A 186 -17.35 -5.06 -7.65
C ALA A 186 -16.44 -4.86 -8.86
N VAL A 187 -15.30 -5.55 -8.87
CA VAL A 187 -14.37 -5.54 -10.01
C VAL A 187 -14.53 -6.86 -10.74
N PRO A 188 -15.00 -6.87 -12.00
CA PRO A 188 -15.19 -8.10 -12.74
C PRO A 188 -13.86 -8.78 -13.03
N GLU A 189 -13.88 -10.11 -13.11
CA GLU A 189 -12.78 -10.87 -13.69
C GLU A 189 -12.90 -10.82 -15.21
N VAL A 190 -11.94 -10.16 -15.87
CA VAL A 190 -11.92 -9.97 -17.33
C VAL A 190 -10.62 -10.57 -17.86
N GLU A 191 -10.73 -11.56 -18.75
CA GLU A 191 -9.54 -12.29 -19.25
C GLU A 191 -8.56 -11.37 -19.99
N GLU A 192 -9.06 -10.41 -20.77
CA GLU A 192 -8.23 -9.43 -21.47
C GLU A 192 -7.37 -8.61 -20.50
N ASP A 193 -7.92 -8.24 -19.33
CA ASP A 193 -7.17 -7.52 -18.29
C ASP A 193 -6.09 -8.41 -17.65
N LEU A 194 -6.37 -9.72 -17.49
CA LEU A 194 -5.38 -10.69 -16.99
C LEU A 194 -4.23 -10.87 -17.98
N GLU A 195 -4.52 -10.98 -19.26
CA GLU A 195 -3.51 -11.05 -20.32
C GLU A 195 -2.69 -9.76 -20.39
N HIS A 196 -3.34 -8.60 -20.35
CA HIS A 196 -2.67 -7.30 -20.32
C HIS A 196 -1.71 -7.19 -19.12
N LEU A 197 -2.16 -7.64 -17.95
CA LEU A 197 -1.36 -7.65 -16.74
C LEU A 197 -0.17 -8.62 -16.83
N ARG A 198 -0.35 -9.82 -17.39
CA ARG A 198 0.77 -10.75 -17.66
C ARG A 198 1.80 -10.11 -18.57
N ASP A 199 1.35 -9.45 -19.63
CA ASP A 199 2.22 -8.74 -20.57
C ASP A 199 2.96 -7.58 -19.90
N GLN A 200 2.29 -6.84 -19.01
CA GLN A 200 2.94 -5.80 -18.22
C GLN A 200 4.02 -6.37 -17.31
N ILE A 201 3.72 -7.43 -16.54
CA ILE A 201 4.69 -8.12 -15.68
C ILE A 201 5.89 -8.57 -16.50
N ARG A 202 5.68 -9.15 -17.69
CA ARG A 202 6.76 -9.59 -18.59
C ARG A 202 7.65 -8.42 -19.00
N ARG A 203 7.06 -7.30 -19.44
CA ARG A 203 7.82 -6.10 -19.84
C ARG A 203 8.63 -5.53 -18.68
N ASP A 204 8.02 -5.43 -17.50
CA ASP A 204 8.66 -4.86 -16.31
C ASP A 204 9.82 -5.74 -15.82
N VAL A 205 9.62 -7.07 -15.80
CA VAL A 205 10.68 -8.03 -15.48
C VAL A 205 11.81 -7.98 -16.50
N ALA A 206 11.49 -7.88 -17.80
CA ALA A 206 12.51 -7.76 -18.84
C ALA A 206 13.32 -6.45 -18.69
N LYS A 207 12.66 -5.33 -18.38
CA LYS A 207 13.32 -4.05 -18.08
C LYS A 207 14.27 -4.20 -16.89
N MET A 208 13.81 -4.80 -15.78
CA MET A 208 14.65 -5.02 -14.57
C MET A 208 15.83 -5.97 -14.81
N ARG A 209 15.63 -7.08 -15.55
CA ARG A 209 16.72 -7.99 -15.96
C ARG A 209 17.69 -7.34 -16.95
N GLY A 210 17.21 -6.36 -17.73
CA GLY A 210 18.05 -5.51 -18.57
C GLY A 210 19.07 -4.72 -17.76
N LEU A 211 18.70 -4.29 -16.55
CA LEU A 211 19.51 -3.44 -15.66
C LEU A 211 20.34 -4.21 -14.64
N THR A 212 20.07 -5.50 -14.42
CA THR A 212 20.71 -6.29 -13.34
C THR A 212 21.44 -7.53 -13.84
N ASN A 213 22.56 -7.87 -13.19
CA ASN A 213 23.23 -9.15 -13.27
C ASN A 213 22.81 -10.02 -12.09
N GLU A 214 22.62 -11.31 -12.35
CA GLU A 214 22.47 -12.28 -11.28
C GLU A 214 23.85 -12.65 -10.73
N VAL A 215 24.01 -12.50 -9.42
CA VAL A 215 25.23 -12.86 -8.68
C VAL A 215 24.87 -13.80 -7.55
N ALA A 216 25.70 -14.84 -7.36
CA ALA A 216 25.55 -15.77 -6.25
C ALA A 216 26.47 -15.35 -5.10
N LEU A 217 25.90 -14.97 -3.96
CA LEU A 217 26.65 -14.66 -2.75
C LEU A 217 26.15 -15.57 -1.61
N GLU A 218 27.04 -16.36 -1.01
CA GLU A 218 26.75 -17.25 0.12
C GLU A 218 25.52 -18.16 -0.10
N GLY A 219 25.36 -18.69 -1.31
CA GLY A 219 24.24 -19.57 -1.66
C GLY A 219 22.90 -18.84 -1.88
N ARG A 220 22.90 -17.50 -1.92
CA ARG A 220 21.73 -16.68 -2.27
C ARG A 220 21.93 -16.06 -3.65
N GLN A 221 20.86 -16.03 -4.43
CA GLN A 221 20.81 -15.29 -5.69
C GLN A 221 20.49 -13.83 -5.38
N LEU A 222 21.41 -12.94 -5.72
CA LEU A 222 21.28 -11.50 -5.60
C LEU A 222 21.24 -10.87 -7.00
N LEU A 223 20.71 -9.66 -7.06
CA LEU A 223 20.76 -8.82 -8.24
C LEU A 223 21.71 -7.66 -7.96
N GLU A 224 22.72 -7.51 -8.79
CA GLU A 224 23.59 -6.33 -8.82
C GLU A 224 23.29 -5.54 -10.09
N PHE A 225 23.42 -4.22 -10.05
CA PHE A 225 23.27 -3.43 -11.27
C PHE A 225 24.41 -3.71 -12.24
N LYS A 226 24.12 -3.74 -13.54
CA LYS A 226 25.13 -3.99 -14.59
C LYS A 226 26.16 -2.87 -14.67
N ASP A 227 25.70 -1.66 -14.39
CA ASP A 227 26.45 -0.42 -14.35
C ASP A 227 25.77 0.55 -13.38
N ASP A 228 26.57 1.48 -12.86
CA ASP A 228 26.11 2.60 -12.03
C ASP A 228 25.58 3.75 -12.90
N ASP A 229 24.99 3.45 -14.06
CA ASP A 229 24.47 4.45 -14.99
C ASP A 229 23.04 4.83 -14.62
N GLU A 230 22.92 5.85 -13.77
CA GLU A 230 21.64 6.42 -13.34
C GLU A 230 20.75 6.85 -14.51
N ALA A 231 21.31 7.17 -15.69
CA ALA A 231 20.54 7.58 -16.86
C ALA A 231 19.60 6.49 -17.39
N LYS A 232 19.82 5.23 -16.99
CA LYS A 232 18.95 4.09 -17.34
C LYS A 232 17.67 4.02 -16.51
N PHE A 233 17.60 4.75 -15.41
CA PHE A 233 16.41 4.90 -14.58
C PHE A 233 15.66 6.15 -15.02
N GLU A 234 14.81 5.97 -16.03
CA GLU A 234 13.96 7.04 -16.54
C GLU A 234 13.12 7.67 -15.42
N ARG A 235 13.22 8.98 -15.31
CA ARG A 235 12.43 9.75 -14.35
C ARG A 235 11.03 9.94 -14.90
N THR A 236 10.05 9.99 -14.00
CA THR A 236 8.71 10.38 -14.39
C THR A 236 8.69 11.85 -14.83
N HIS A 237 7.92 12.15 -15.86
CA HIS A 237 7.56 13.53 -16.24
C HIS A 237 6.29 14.01 -15.52
N GLU A 238 5.63 13.13 -14.78
CA GLU A 238 4.42 13.42 -14.02
C GLU A 238 4.77 14.08 -12.67
N THR A 239 4.79 15.41 -12.65
CA THR A 239 5.15 16.19 -11.46
C THR A 239 4.16 16.02 -10.30
N SER A 240 2.90 15.70 -10.59
CA SER A 240 1.88 15.38 -9.57
C SER A 240 2.24 14.12 -8.76
N ALA A 241 2.91 13.14 -9.36
CA ALA A 241 3.40 11.95 -8.67
C ALA A 241 4.53 12.31 -7.69
N CYS A 242 5.39 13.27 -8.06
CA CYS A 242 6.46 13.77 -7.23
C CYS A 242 5.96 14.52 -5.98
N ALA A 243 4.77 15.14 -6.02
CA ALA A 243 4.21 15.90 -4.90
C ALA A 243 3.90 15.07 -3.64
N ARG A 244 3.82 13.74 -3.79
CA ARG A 244 3.60 12.78 -2.71
C ARG A 244 4.68 11.69 -2.66
N CYS A 245 5.76 11.86 -3.41
CA CYS A 245 6.81 10.85 -3.53
C CYS A 245 7.68 10.82 -2.27
N ALA A 246 7.73 9.66 -1.61
CA ALA A 246 8.60 9.45 -0.44
C ALA A 246 10.09 9.66 -0.76
N TYR A 247 10.49 9.49 -2.03
CA TYR A 247 11.87 9.60 -2.50
C TYR A 247 12.23 10.98 -3.05
N LEU A 248 11.34 11.98 -3.00
CA LEU A 248 11.63 13.33 -3.48
C LEU A 248 12.92 13.91 -2.85
N TYR A 249 13.16 13.60 -1.57
CA TYR A 249 14.39 13.98 -0.88
C TYR A 249 15.68 13.49 -1.58
N LEU A 250 15.63 12.33 -2.24
CA LEU A 250 16.76 11.78 -3.01
C LEU A 250 16.91 12.49 -4.36
N CYS A 251 15.80 12.86 -5.00
CA CYS A 251 15.80 13.49 -6.33
C CYS A 251 16.08 15.01 -6.32
N ARG A 252 16.07 15.66 -5.15
CA ARG A 252 16.07 17.13 -5.01
C ARG A 252 17.23 17.86 -5.70
N GLN A 253 18.43 17.28 -5.66
CA GLN A 253 19.64 17.95 -6.18
C GLN A 253 19.53 18.16 -7.70
N GLU A 254 18.91 17.21 -8.37
CA GLU A 254 18.77 17.21 -9.82
C GLU A 254 17.52 17.97 -10.29
N MET A 255 16.57 18.18 -9.38
CA MET A 255 15.40 19.04 -9.60
C MET A 255 15.72 20.53 -9.37
N ASN A 256 16.99 20.89 -9.13
CA ASN A 256 17.41 22.22 -8.69
C ASN A 256 16.66 22.69 -7.44
N LEU A 257 16.45 21.78 -6.49
CA LEU A 257 15.89 22.06 -5.16
C LEU A 257 17.02 21.86 -4.13
N PRO A 258 18.01 22.78 -4.07
CA PRO A 258 19.24 22.57 -3.33
C PRO A 258 19.01 22.47 -1.82
N THR A 259 17.95 23.10 -1.30
CA THR A 259 17.59 23.05 0.11
C THR A 259 16.28 22.30 0.37
N GLN A 260 16.08 21.92 1.63
CA GLN A 260 14.80 21.38 2.08
C GLN A 260 13.67 22.42 1.96
N ALA A 261 13.97 23.71 2.09
CA ALA A 261 13.01 24.80 1.93
C ALA A 261 12.55 24.93 0.46
N ASP A 262 13.46 24.76 -0.50
CA ASP A 262 13.10 24.78 -1.93
C ASP A 262 12.16 23.62 -2.27
N ALA A 263 12.47 22.41 -1.77
CA ALA A 263 11.61 21.26 -1.94
C ALA A 263 10.23 21.47 -1.31
N GLN A 264 10.16 22.15 -0.15
CA GLN A 264 8.90 22.50 0.49
C GLN A 264 8.08 23.50 -0.31
N ARG A 265 8.71 24.59 -0.78
CA ARG A 265 8.07 25.61 -1.62
C ARG A 265 7.51 24.97 -2.89
N TRP A 266 8.32 24.12 -3.53
CA TRP A 266 7.91 23.36 -4.71
C TRP A 266 6.72 22.44 -4.41
N LEU A 267 6.76 21.68 -3.31
CA LEU A 267 5.67 20.80 -2.88
C LEU A 267 4.36 21.56 -2.61
N ARG A 268 4.43 22.72 -1.91
CA ARG A 268 3.27 23.58 -1.64
C ARG A 268 2.64 24.06 -2.96
N LYS A 269 3.47 24.52 -3.90
CA LYS A 269 3.01 24.95 -5.23
C LYS A 269 2.31 23.82 -5.99
N GLN A 270 2.91 22.63 -6.06
CA GLN A 270 2.31 21.49 -6.75
C GLN A 270 1.00 21.03 -6.10
N ARG A 271 0.89 21.10 -4.76
CA ARG A 271 -0.34 20.75 -4.05
C ARG A 271 -1.45 21.77 -4.30
N ALA A 272 -1.14 23.06 -4.28
CA ALA A 272 -2.09 24.13 -4.59
C ALA A 272 -2.62 23.99 -6.03
N GLU A 273 -1.73 23.72 -6.99
CA GLU A 273 -2.11 23.44 -8.39
C GLU A 273 -3.04 22.21 -8.50
N ALA A 274 -2.77 21.15 -7.71
CA ALA A 274 -3.59 19.94 -7.72
C ALA A 274 -4.94 20.10 -6.97
N SER A 275 -5.03 20.98 -5.97
CA SER A 275 -6.27 21.28 -5.23
C SER A 275 -7.12 22.38 -5.88
N GLY A 276 -6.57 23.11 -6.86
CA GLY A 276 -7.20 24.30 -7.45
C GLY A 276 -7.15 25.51 -6.52
N GLU A 277 -6.31 25.48 -5.48
CA GLU A 277 -6.12 26.58 -4.54
C GLU A 277 -5.08 27.57 -5.09
N ALA A 278 -5.23 28.85 -4.74
CA ALA A 278 -4.22 29.84 -5.08
C ALA A 278 -2.96 29.59 -4.24
N PHE A 279 -1.83 29.35 -4.91
CA PHE A 279 -0.53 29.38 -4.25
C PHE A 279 -0.21 30.85 -3.90
N ILE A 280 -0.21 31.16 -2.60
CA ILE A 280 0.29 32.43 -2.09
C ILE A 280 1.77 32.21 -1.79
N GLU A 281 2.63 32.94 -2.48
CA GLU A 281 4.05 32.95 -2.18
C GLU A 281 4.23 33.75 -0.88
N ASP A 282 4.60 33.07 0.20
CA ASP A 282 5.08 33.77 1.38
C ASP A 282 6.40 34.43 0.99
N ASP A 283 6.38 35.74 0.81
CA ASP A 283 7.56 36.58 0.84
C ASP A 283 8.19 36.39 2.23
N GLU A 284 9.10 35.42 2.36
CA GLU A 284 10.07 35.46 3.44
C GLU A 284 10.82 36.77 3.27
N ALA A 285 10.46 37.70 4.14
CA ALA A 285 11.21 38.91 4.40
C ALA A 285 12.70 38.55 4.43
N ASN A 286 13.47 39.24 3.59
CA ASN A 286 14.87 39.48 3.86
C ASN A 286 14.95 40.02 5.30
N GLU A 287 15.35 39.17 6.23
CA GLU A 287 15.93 39.62 7.49
C GLU A 287 17.43 39.30 7.43
N ASP A 288 18.19 40.40 7.39
CA ASP A 288 19.63 40.53 7.48
C ASP A 288 20.27 39.79 8.68
#